data_AF-A0A927WMV2-F1
#
_entry.id   AF-A0A927WMV2-F1
#
_cell.length_a   1.000
_cell.length_b   1.000
_cell.length_c   1.000
_cell.angle_alpha   90.00
_cell.angle_beta   90.00
_cell.angle_gamma   90.00
#
_symmetry.space_group_name_H-M   'P 1'
#
loop_
_entity.id
_entity.type
_entity.pdbx_description
1 polymer ?
#
loop_
_entity_poly.entity_id
_entity_poly.type
_entity_poly.pdbx_seq_one_letter_code
_entity_poly.pdbx_strand_id
1 'polypeptide(L)'
;MLEQLCFEIEDMNLKVELSVRERQLFYRVGDGEFAVLEGGRRWLRRLEKLHLGAWRASYQPPVPPERHSLWRLSFKDSKLGQRRIVGDNAHPGSWAAFIDLMNEIPGVEINRVRQLEQVALILHDMIDNPRGNIYLPKSKKISLVEKLIINRGKHILVFTRHKQGLGTERHAFDSVRNVPLLLERIAEHAAEWQVQQDGITDDFLPRVEWTLSWRDGSEDTGCYVLRGEAMPEGWKNFMEEIGKFTGNVRGRIF
;
A
#
# COMPACT_ATOMS: atom_id res chain seq x y z
N MET A 1 -29.00 -2.61 1.55
CA MET A 1 -28.74 -1.21 1.19
C MET A 1 -28.69 -0.45 2.49
N LEU A 2 -27.70 0.42 2.64
CA LEU A 2 -27.49 1.16 3.87
C LEU A 2 -28.70 2.05 4.17
N GLU A 3 -29.20 1.98 5.40
CA GLU A 3 -30.24 2.86 5.92
C GLU A 3 -29.64 3.91 6.86
N GLN A 4 -28.77 3.45 7.79
CA GLN A 4 -28.13 4.28 8.79
C GLN A 4 -26.71 3.76 9.07
N LEU A 5 -25.79 4.67 9.38
CA LEU A 5 -24.44 4.37 9.83
C LEU A 5 -24.02 5.41 10.87
N CYS A 6 -23.49 4.98 12.00
CA CYS A 6 -22.87 5.83 13.01
C CYS A 6 -21.46 5.33 13.25
N PHE A 7 -20.49 6.20 13.05
CA PHE A 7 -19.08 5.94 13.22
C PHE A 7 -18.50 6.89 14.26
N GLU A 8 -17.73 6.35 15.20
CA GLU A 8 -17.16 7.10 16.32
C GLU A 8 -15.69 6.74 16.47
N ILE A 9 -14.86 7.75 16.74
CA ILE A 9 -13.47 7.58 17.18
C ILE A 9 -13.28 8.41 18.45
N GLU A 10 -12.99 7.74 19.57
CA GLU A 10 -12.99 8.37 20.89
C GLU A 10 -11.86 9.39 21.10
N ASP A 11 -10.65 9.05 20.65
CA ASP A 11 -9.46 9.89 20.84
C ASP A 11 -9.53 11.20 20.05
N MET A 12 -10.32 11.24 18.98
CA MET A 12 -10.59 12.44 18.18
C MET A 12 -11.86 13.18 18.60
N ASN A 13 -12.61 12.66 19.58
CA ASN A 13 -13.98 13.11 19.91
C ASN A 13 -14.85 13.26 18.64
N LEU A 14 -14.68 12.35 17.68
CA LEU A 14 -15.34 12.41 16.39
C LEU A 14 -16.52 11.46 16.38
N LYS A 15 -17.69 11.99 16.01
CA LYS A 15 -18.89 11.21 15.73
C LYS A 15 -19.45 11.60 14.38
N VAL A 16 -19.64 10.62 13.50
CA VAL A 16 -20.21 10.82 12.17
C VAL A 16 -21.44 9.93 12.04
N GLU A 17 -22.57 10.56 11.73
CA GLU A 17 -23.82 9.87 11.50
C GLU A 17 -24.28 10.08 10.07
N LEU A 18 -24.71 9.00 9.43
CA LEU A 18 -25.18 8.94 8.08
C LEU A 18 -26.56 8.32 8.05
N SER A 19 -27.46 8.89 7.27
CA SER A 19 -28.83 8.41 7.11
C SER A 19 -29.26 8.54 5.66
N VAL A 20 -29.80 7.48 5.09
CA VAL A 20 -30.40 7.51 3.76
C VAL A 20 -31.89 7.82 3.89
N ARG A 21 -32.33 8.96 3.35
CA ARG A 21 -33.73 9.42 3.34
C ARG A 21 -34.09 9.80 1.92
N GLU A 22 -35.24 9.35 1.42
CA GLU A 22 -35.73 9.71 0.08
C GLU A 22 -34.69 9.52 -1.06
N ARG A 23 -33.83 8.48 -0.95
CA ARG A 23 -32.73 8.17 -1.89
C ARG A 23 -31.59 9.20 -1.92
N GLN A 24 -31.53 10.09 -0.94
CA GLN A 24 -30.41 10.98 -0.67
C GLN A 24 -29.67 10.52 0.59
N LEU A 25 -28.36 10.77 0.62
CA LEU A 25 -27.52 10.49 1.78
C LEU A 25 -27.37 11.77 2.57
N PHE A 26 -27.78 11.74 3.82
CA PHE A 26 -27.60 12.82 4.78
C PHE A 26 -26.48 12.46 5.73
N TYR A 27 -25.70 13.45 6.15
CA TYR A 27 -24.64 13.30 7.12
C TYR A 27 -24.76 14.32 8.24
N ARG A 28 -24.22 13.97 9.40
CA ARG A 28 -24.04 14.83 10.56
C ARG A 28 -22.69 14.52 11.17
N VAL A 29 -21.91 15.55 11.51
CA VAL A 29 -20.63 15.43 12.21
C VAL A 29 -20.75 16.13 13.56
N GLY A 30 -20.40 15.45 14.65
CA GLY A 30 -20.57 15.93 16.01
C GLY A 30 -22.02 16.34 16.31
N ASP A 31 -22.18 17.50 16.93
CA ASP A 31 -23.48 18.08 17.30
C ASP A 31 -24.12 18.94 16.20
N GLY A 32 -23.60 18.88 14.96
CA GLY A 32 -24.13 19.64 13.84
C GLY A 32 -25.53 19.21 13.38
N GLU A 33 -26.09 19.93 12.40
CA GLU A 33 -27.33 19.52 11.75
C GLU A 33 -27.09 18.52 10.62
N PHE A 34 -28.14 17.79 10.23
CA PHE A 34 -28.06 16.91 9.07
C PHE A 34 -28.03 17.74 7.78
N ALA A 35 -26.98 17.55 6.99
CA ALA A 35 -26.83 18.11 5.65
C ALA A 35 -26.87 17.01 4.58
N VAL A 36 -27.24 17.37 3.35
CA VAL A 36 -27.18 16.45 2.20
C VAL A 36 -25.72 16.27 1.79
N LEU A 37 -25.26 15.03 1.63
CA LEU A 37 -23.95 14.74 1.07
C LEU A 37 -24.00 14.80 -0.45
N GLU A 38 -23.37 15.82 -1.03
CA GLU A 38 -23.18 15.94 -2.47
C GLU A 38 -22.49 14.70 -3.04
N GLY A 39 -23.02 14.15 -4.14
CA GLY A 39 -22.51 12.90 -4.70
C GLY A 39 -22.76 11.66 -3.84
N GLY A 40 -23.66 11.71 -2.85
CA GLY A 40 -23.93 10.61 -1.90
C GLY A 40 -24.20 9.24 -2.54
N ARG A 41 -24.75 9.17 -3.75
CA ARG A 41 -24.90 7.90 -4.50
C ARG A 41 -23.55 7.26 -4.86
N ARG A 42 -22.57 8.05 -5.27
CA ARG A 42 -21.20 7.58 -5.57
C ARG A 42 -20.53 7.10 -4.29
N TRP A 43 -20.72 7.85 -3.20
CA TRP A 43 -20.22 7.50 -1.87
C TRP A 43 -20.78 6.14 -1.40
N LEU A 44 -22.10 5.93 -1.49
CA LEU A 44 -22.76 4.66 -1.12
C LEU A 44 -22.22 3.47 -1.93
N ARG A 45 -22.04 3.62 -3.25
CA ARG A 45 -21.46 2.57 -4.10
C ARG A 45 -20.04 2.19 -3.68
N ARG A 46 -19.26 3.14 -3.16
CA ARG A 46 -17.90 2.86 -2.66
C ARG A 46 -17.95 2.19 -1.29
N LEU A 47 -18.87 2.58 -0.43
CA LEU A 47 -19.11 1.90 0.85
C LEU A 47 -19.48 0.42 0.63
N GLU A 48 -20.33 0.11 -0.35
CA GLU A 48 -20.72 -1.27 -0.66
C GLU A 48 -19.52 -2.15 -1.02
N LYS A 49 -18.52 -1.61 -1.73
CA LYS A 49 -17.28 -2.32 -2.09
C LYS A 49 -16.38 -2.63 -0.89
N LEU A 50 -16.57 -1.96 0.25
CA LEU A 50 -15.82 -2.25 1.47
C LEU A 50 -16.32 -3.51 2.17
N HIS A 51 -17.48 -4.03 1.77
CA HIS A 51 -18.09 -5.25 2.30
C HIS A 51 -18.11 -5.28 3.83
N LEU A 52 -18.65 -4.25 4.49
CA LEU A 52 -18.72 -4.14 5.96
C LEU A 52 -19.35 -5.37 6.65
N GLY A 53 -20.21 -6.11 5.93
CA GLY A 53 -20.76 -7.38 6.41
C GLY A 53 -19.73 -8.48 6.67
N ALA A 54 -18.59 -8.45 5.97
CA ALA A 54 -17.48 -9.40 6.16
C ALA A 54 -16.56 -9.00 7.33
N TRP A 55 -16.73 -7.81 7.90
CA TRP A 55 -15.96 -7.39 9.06
C TRP A 55 -16.39 -8.17 10.31
N ARG A 56 -15.40 -8.47 11.16
CA ARG A 56 -15.61 -9.09 12.47
C ARG A 56 -16.33 -8.11 13.39
N ALA A 57 -17.01 -8.63 14.41
CA ALA A 57 -17.71 -7.78 15.38
C ALA A 57 -16.76 -7.04 16.33
N SER A 58 -15.56 -7.60 16.56
CA SER A 58 -14.54 -7.04 17.44
C SER A 58 -13.15 -7.18 16.82
N TYR A 59 -12.34 -6.13 16.96
CA TYR A 59 -10.94 -6.10 16.57
C TYR A 59 -10.09 -5.69 17.78
N GLN A 60 -9.22 -6.60 18.20
CA GLN A 60 -8.25 -6.35 19.26
C GLN A 60 -6.86 -6.77 18.79
N PRO A 61 -5.81 -6.01 19.15
CA PRO A 61 -4.45 -6.39 18.83
C PRO A 61 -4.07 -7.63 19.65
N PRO A 62 -3.12 -8.45 19.16
CA PRO A 62 -2.64 -9.62 19.88
C PRO A 62 -1.93 -9.25 21.19
N VAL A 63 -1.35 -8.05 21.25
CA VAL A 63 -0.69 -7.49 22.43
C VAL A 63 -1.45 -6.23 22.84
N PRO A 64 -1.78 -6.05 24.13
CA PRO A 64 -2.45 -4.83 24.60
C PRO A 64 -1.65 -3.57 24.23
N PRO A 65 -2.30 -2.55 23.65
CA PRO A 65 -1.62 -1.34 23.23
C PRO A 65 -1.30 -0.45 24.45
N GLU A 66 -0.20 0.29 24.40
CA GLU A 66 0.16 1.27 25.44
C GLU A 66 -0.82 2.45 25.49
N ARG A 67 -1.37 2.82 24.32
CA ARG A 67 -2.37 3.88 24.17
C ARG A 67 -3.58 3.32 23.43
N HIS A 68 -4.76 3.40 24.04
CA HIS A 68 -6.00 2.98 23.41
C HIS A 68 -6.46 3.99 22.34
N SER A 69 -6.93 3.48 21.20
CA SER A 69 -7.59 4.23 20.13
C SER A 69 -8.84 3.45 19.75
N LEU A 70 -9.92 3.77 20.46
CA LEU A 70 -11.19 3.07 20.38
C LEU A 70 -12.04 3.67 19.25
N TRP A 71 -12.48 2.81 18.35
CA TRP A 71 -13.42 3.16 17.30
C TRP A 71 -14.65 2.24 17.34
N ARG A 72 -15.80 2.82 16.97
CA ARG A 72 -17.07 2.09 16.92
C ARG A 72 -17.76 2.38 15.61
N LEU A 73 -18.28 1.33 14.99
CA LEU A 73 -19.11 1.43 13.82
C LEU A 73 -20.41 0.68 14.09
N SER A 74 -21.53 1.38 13.97
CA SER A 74 -22.84 0.76 13.95
C SER A 74 -23.51 1.10 12.64
N PHE A 75 -24.19 0.14 12.04
CA PHE A 75 -24.92 0.39 10.81
C PHE A 75 -26.16 -0.49 10.73
N LYS A 76 -27.15 0.00 10.01
CA LYS A 76 -28.36 -0.72 9.64
C LYS A 76 -28.38 -0.84 8.13
N ASP A 77 -28.40 -2.08 7.64
CA ASP A 77 -28.53 -2.40 6.23
C ASP A 77 -29.77 -3.27 6.01
N SER A 78 -30.53 -2.98 4.96
CA SER A 78 -31.78 -3.70 4.64
C SER A 78 -31.62 -5.23 4.48
N LYS A 79 -30.41 -5.73 4.18
CA LYS A 79 -30.10 -7.16 4.04
C LYS A 79 -29.49 -7.78 5.28
N LEU A 80 -28.69 -7.03 6.04
CA LEU A 80 -27.92 -7.54 7.18
C LEU A 80 -28.56 -7.20 8.53
N GLY A 81 -29.61 -6.38 8.55
CA GLY A 81 -30.17 -5.82 9.76
C GLY A 81 -29.21 -4.83 10.41
N GLN A 82 -29.27 -4.75 11.74
CA GLN A 82 -28.39 -3.90 12.53
C GLN A 82 -27.13 -4.67 12.93
N ARG A 83 -25.95 -4.09 12.69
CA ARG A 83 -24.67 -4.59 13.21
C ARG A 83 -23.94 -3.50 13.98
N ARG A 84 -23.17 -3.96 14.97
CA ARG A 84 -22.21 -3.16 15.71
C ARG A 84 -20.84 -3.83 15.60
N ILE A 85 -19.84 -3.02 15.34
CA ILE A 85 -18.45 -3.38 15.22
C ILE A 85 -17.66 -2.45 16.12
N VAL A 86 -16.70 -3.00 16.86
CA VAL A 86 -15.81 -2.24 17.73
C VAL A 86 -14.38 -2.65 17.43
N GLY A 87 -13.46 -1.70 17.51
CA GLY A 87 -12.05 -2.00 17.53
C GLY A 87 -11.28 -1.07 18.45
N ASP A 88 -10.12 -1.54 18.87
CA ASP A 88 -9.18 -0.81 19.71
C ASP A 88 -7.79 -1.03 19.14
N ASN A 89 -7.20 -0.02 18.49
CA ASN A 89 -5.90 -0.14 17.79
C ASN A 89 -5.77 -1.30 16.79
N ALA A 90 -6.88 -1.92 16.40
CA ALA A 90 -6.93 -3.03 15.48
C ALA A 90 -8.06 -2.78 14.48
N HIS A 91 -7.80 -3.16 13.23
CA HIS A 91 -8.57 -2.67 12.10
C HIS A 91 -8.83 -3.78 11.07
N PRO A 92 -9.96 -3.73 10.33
CA PRO A 92 -10.18 -4.59 9.17
C PRO A 92 -9.20 -4.27 8.03
N GLY A 93 -8.95 -5.23 7.13
CA GLY A 93 -8.06 -5.01 5.98
C GLY A 93 -8.49 -3.87 5.05
N SER A 94 -9.79 -3.57 4.97
CA SER A 94 -10.32 -2.44 4.18
C SER A 94 -10.47 -1.13 4.97
N TRP A 95 -9.89 -1.04 6.18
CA TRP A 95 -9.96 0.14 7.04
C TRP A 95 -9.45 1.41 6.38
N ALA A 96 -8.30 1.34 5.72
CA ALA A 96 -7.71 2.50 5.05
C ALA A 96 -8.66 3.11 4.00
N ALA A 97 -9.35 2.26 3.24
CA ALA A 97 -10.35 2.69 2.26
C ALA A 97 -11.64 3.19 2.91
N PHE A 98 -11.99 2.70 4.09
CA PHE A 98 -13.09 3.24 4.89
C PHE A 98 -12.75 4.66 5.40
N ILE A 99 -11.55 4.87 5.94
CA ILE A 99 -11.10 6.19 6.42
C ILE A 99 -11.07 7.22 5.29
N ASP A 100 -10.55 6.86 4.12
CA ASP A 100 -10.61 7.75 2.94
C ASP A 100 -12.04 8.13 2.58
N LEU A 101 -12.96 7.18 2.66
CA LEU A 101 -14.37 7.41 2.36
C LEU A 101 -15.03 8.30 3.42
N MET A 102 -14.67 8.16 4.69
CA MET A 102 -15.15 9.05 5.76
C MET A 102 -14.62 10.47 5.60
N ASN A 103 -13.37 10.64 5.18
CA ASN A 103 -12.75 11.95 4.90
C ASN A 103 -13.33 12.69 3.68
N GLU A 104 -14.22 12.06 2.90
CA GLU A 104 -14.99 12.76 1.87
C GLU A 104 -16.20 13.50 2.42
N ILE A 105 -16.57 13.24 3.69
CA ILE A 105 -17.68 13.91 4.36
C ILE A 105 -17.18 15.26 4.88
N PRO A 106 -17.86 16.37 4.55
CA PRO A 106 -17.43 17.69 5.02
C PRO A 106 -17.39 17.75 6.56
N GLY A 107 -16.29 18.28 7.10
CA GLY A 107 -16.06 18.38 8.55
C GLY A 107 -15.43 17.14 9.19
N VAL A 108 -15.12 16.10 8.41
CA VAL A 108 -14.38 14.91 8.89
C VAL A 108 -12.91 15.04 8.50
N GLU A 109 -12.03 15.00 9.50
CA GLU A 109 -10.58 15.08 9.33
C GLU A 109 -9.90 13.97 10.12
N ILE A 110 -9.99 12.73 9.63
CA ILE A 110 -9.31 11.57 10.21
C ILE A 110 -7.95 11.40 9.53
N ASN A 111 -6.90 11.18 10.32
CA ASN A 111 -5.59 10.87 9.78
C ASN A 111 -5.67 9.67 8.82
N ARG A 112 -5.20 9.85 7.59
CA ARG A 112 -5.14 8.75 6.62
C ARG A 112 -4.23 7.66 7.14
N VAL A 113 -4.63 6.41 6.90
CA VAL A 113 -3.84 5.24 7.29
C VAL A 113 -2.59 5.20 6.42
N ARG A 114 -1.42 5.20 7.04
CA ARG A 114 -0.14 5.01 6.35
C ARG A 114 -0.01 3.55 5.88
N GLN A 115 -0.66 3.25 4.77
CA GLN A 115 -0.68 1.94 4.12
C GLN A 115 0.22 1.96 2.88
N LEU A 116 1.10 0.97 2.74
CA LEU A 116 1.96 0.85 1.58
C LEU A 116 1.13 0.48 0.33
N GLU A 117 1.13 1.37 -0.65
CA GLU A 117 0.36 1.24 -1.90
C GLU A 117 1.25 0.80 -3.07
N GLN A 118 2.49 1.28 -3.10
CA GLN A 118 3.43 0.95 -4.16
C GLN A 118 4.86 0.83 -3.66
N VAL A 119 5.56 -0.16 -4.21
CA VAL A 119 7.01 -0.32 -4.13
C VAL A 119 7.57 -0.20 -5.54
N ALA A 120 8.61 0.59 -5.71
CA ALA A 120 9.45 0.60 -6.90
C ALA A 120 10.92 0.47 -6.50
N LEU A 121 11.60 -0.55 -7.01
CA LEU A 121 13.05 -0.71 -6.90
C LEU A 121 13.65 -0.71 -8.30
N ILE A 122 14.74 0.03 -8.48
CA ILE A 122 15.45 0.13 -9.75
C ILE A 122 16.94 -0.09 -9.50
N LEU A 123 17.47 -1.19 -10.03
CA LEU A 123 18.91 -1.46 -10.06
C LEU A 123 19.49 -0.96 -11.37
N HIS A 124 20.55 -0.17 -11.28
CA HIS A 124 21.44 0.22 -12.36
C HIS A 124 22.79 -0.47 -12.17
N ASP A 125 23.25 -1.20 -13.18
CA ASP A 125 24.47 -1.99 -13.09
C ASP A 125 25.16 -2.13 -14.45
N MET A 126 26.40 -2.62 -14.45
CA MET A 126 27.24 -2.89 -15.60
C MET A 126 27.71 -4.34 -15.59
N ILE A 127 27.31 -5.11 -16.60
CA ILE A 127 27.71 -6.51 -16.76
C ILE A 127 28.75 -6.66 -17.87
N ASP A 128 29.51 -7.75 -17.83
CA ASP A 128 30.47 -8.04 -18.88
C ASP A 128 29.78 -8.25 -20.22
N ASN A 129 30.37 -7.65 -21.26
CA ASN A 129 29.89 -7.79 -22.62
C ASN A 129 30.22 -9.20 -23.13
N PRO A 130 29.23 -10.04 -23.47
CA PRO A 130 29.49 -11.39 -23.97
C PRO A 130 30.20 -11.41 -25.34
N ARG A 131 30.28 -10.26 -26.02
CA ARG A 131 30.82 -10.07 -27.38
C ARG A 131 30.08 -10.94 -28.43
N GLY A 132 30.36 -10.71 -29.70
CA GLY A 132 29.87 -11.56 -30.80
C GLY A 132 28.50 -11.20 -31.39
N ASN A 133 27.89 -10.06 -31.03
CA ASN A 133 26.66 -9.57 -31.65
C ASN A 133 26.85 -8.11 -32.13
N ILE A 134 26.46 -7.82 -33.37
CA ILE A 134 26.61 -6.51 -34.03
C ILE A 134 25.83 -5.39 -33.35
N TYR A 135 24.78 -5.73 -32.60
CA TYR A 135 23.96 -4.77 -31.85
C TYR A 135 24.55 -4.43 -30.47
N LEU A 136 25.68 -5.06 -30.08
CA LEU A 136 26.35 -4.78 -28.81
C LEU A 136 27.35 -3.63 -28.96
N PRO A 137 27.45 -2.76 -27.93
CA PRO A 137 28.50 -1.74 -27.88
C PRO A 137 29.91 -2.35 -27.93
N LYS A 138 30.89 -1.56 -28.39
CA LYS A 138 32.32 -1.96 -28.38
C LYS A 138 32.95 -1.93 -26.98
N SER A 139 32.24 -1.44 -25.96
CA SER A 139 32.71 -1.38 -24.57
C SER A 139 32.86 -2.77 -23.96
N LYS A 140 33.80 -2.92 -23.00
CA LYS A 140 34.00 -4.17 -22.27
C LYS A 140 32.81 -4.57 -21.38
N LYS A 141 32.04 -3.57 -20.92
CA LYS A 141 30.81 -3.74 -20.14
C LYS A 141 29.62 -3.15 -20.89
N ILE A 142 28.43 -3.67 -20.61
CA ILE A 142 27.14 -3.18 -21.11
C ILE A 142 26.22 -2.87 -19.93
N SER A 143 25.28 -1.94 -20.11
CA SER A 143 24.35 -1.58 -19.05
C SER A 143 23.29 -2.66 -18.82
N LEU A 144 22.99 -2.87 -17.54
CA LEU A 144 21.91 -3.68 -17.02
C LEU A 144 21.01 -2.78 -16.18
N VAL A 145 19.70 -2.83 -16.45
CA VAL A 145 18.69 -2.18 -15.63
C VAL A 145 17.66 -3.21 -15.20
N GLU A 146 17.50 -3.41 -13.90
CA GLU A 146 16.42 -4.24 -13.34
C GLU A 146 15.41 -3.33 -12.63
N LYS A 147 14.12 -3.58 -12.83
CA LYS A 147 13.03 -2.83 -12.24
C LYS A 147 12.03 -3.78 -11.60
N LEU A 148 11.75 -3.60 -10.32
CA LEU A 148 10.70 -4.28 -9.60
C LEU A 148 9.63 -3.26 -9.21
N ILE A 149 8.39 -3.51 -9.60
CA ILE A 149 7.24 -2.66 -9.24
C ILE A 149 6.15 -3.54 -8.62
N ILE A 150 5.74 -3.22 -7.40
CA ILE A 150 4.60 -3.85 -6.71
C ILE A 150 3.54 -2.76 -6.52
N ASN A 151 2.30 -3.00 -6.94
CA ASN A 151 1.24 -1.99 -6.85
C ASN A 151 -0.05 -2.60 -6.32
N ARG A 152 -0.53 -2.10 -5.17
CA ARG A 152 -1.74 -2.56 -4.48
C ARG A 152 -2.98 -2.37 -5.34
N GLY A 153 -3.18 -1.17 -5.88
CA GLY A 153 -4.39 -0.80 -6.62
C GLY A 153 -4.53 -1.50 -7.97
N LYS A 154 -3.42 -1.84 -8.61
CA LYS A 154 -3.39 -2.63 -9.85
C LYS A 154 -3.32 -4.13 -9.59
N HIS A 155 -3.08 -4.55 -8.35
CA HIS A 155 -2.92 -5.96 -7.95
C HIS A 155 -1.78 -6.69 -8.68
N ILE A 156 -0.73 -5.97 -9.06
CA ILE A 156 0.38 -6.53 -9.84
C ILE A 156 1.72 -6.42 -9.11
N LEU A 157 2.59 -7.40 -9.39
CA LEU A 157 4.02 -7.33 -9.23
C LEU A 157 4.68 -7.55 -10.59
N VAL A 158 5.54 -6.64 -11.01
CA VAL A 158 6.25 -6.70 -12.29
C VAL A 158 7.73 -6.57 -12.05
N PHE A 159 8.49 -7.57 -12.49
CA PHE A 159 9.94 -7.53 -12.58
C PHE A 159 10.36 -7.43 -14.04
N THR A 160 11.19 -6.45 -14.38
CA THR A 160 11.69 -6.23 -15.74
C THR A 160 13.20 -6.15 -15.69
N ARG A 161 13.88 -6.90 -16.55
CA ARG A 161 15.33 -6.83 -16.76
C ARG A 161 15.60 -6.37 -18.17
N HIS A 162 16.32 -5.27 -18.32
CA HIS A 162 16.80 -4.77 -19.59
C HIS A 162 18.32 -4.88 -19.66
N LYS A 163 18.83 -5.50 -20.72
CA LYS A 163 20.27 -5.57 -21.03
C LYS A 163 20.52 -4.87 -22.34
N GLN A 164 21.41 -3.88 -22.35
CA GLN A 164 21.71 -3.10 -23.54
C GLN A 164 22.13 -4.00 -24.71
N GLY A 165 21.39 -3.92 -25.82
CA GLY A 165 21.64 -4.70 -27.04
C GLY A 165 21.32 -6.21 -26.94
N LEU A 166 20.83 -6.70 -25.80
CA LEU A 166 20.41 -8.11 -25.59
C LEU A 166 18.91 -8.29 -25.35
N GLY A 167 18.16 -7.18 -25.24
CA GLY A 167 16.71 -7.18 -25.12
C GLY A 167 16.21 -7.04 -23.68
N THR A 168 14.92 -7.36 -23.50
CA THR A 168 14.19 -7.16 -22.26
C THR A 168 13.46 -8.44 -21.86
N GLU A 169 13.65 -8.86 -20.61
CA GLU A 169 12.93 -9.93 -19.95
C GLU A 169 11.91 -9.32 -18.98
N ARG A 170 10.68 -9.85 -18.95
CA ARG A 170 9.61 -9.34 -18.08
C ARG A 170 8.85 -10.50 -17.43
N HIS A 171 8.75 -10.44 -16.10
CA HIS A 171 7.93 -11.33 -15.29
C HIS A 171 6.81 -10.51 -14.66
N ALA A 172 5.57 -10.95 -14.82
CA ALA A 172 4.40 -10.26 -14.29
C ALA A 172 3.52 -11.23 -13.53
N PHE A 173 3.14 -10.85 -12.32
CA PHE A 173 2.29 -11.59 -11.42
C PHE A 173 1.09 -10.72 -11.10
N ASP A 174 -0.12 -11.25 -11.31
CA ASP A 174 -1.38 -10.57 -11.02
C ASP A 174 -2.14 -11.37 -9.96
N SER A 175 -2.43 -10.75 -8.82
CA SER A 175 -3.24 -11.37 -7.79
C SER A 175 -3.91 -10.32 -6.89
N VAL A 176 -5.22 -10.18 -7.08
CA VAL A 176 -6.12 -9.35 -6.25
C VAL A 176 -5.99 -9.66 -4.76
N ARG A 177 -5.72 -10.93 -4.43
CA ARG A 177 -5.59 -11.37 -3.04
C ARG A 177 -4.16 -11.27 -2.52
N ASN A 178 -3.18 -11.80 -3.26
CA ASN A 178 -1.86 -12.04 -2.71
C ASN A 178 -0.96 -10.80 -2.77
N VAL A 179 -1.15 -9.89 -3.73
CA VAL A 179 -0.34 -8.66 -3.82
C VAL A 179 -0.59 -7.71 -2.62
N PRO A 180 -1.84 -7.43 -2.22
CA PRO A 180 -2.11 -6.65 -1.01
C PRO A 180 -1.50 -7.25 0.26
N LEU A 181 -1.58 -8.58 0.41
CA LEU A 181 -0.99 -9.31 1.55
C LEU A 181 0.54 -9.28 1.54
N LEU A 182 1.16 -9.35 0.36
CA LEU A 182 2.61 -9.14 0.24
C LEU A 182 2.98 -7.74 0.72
N LEU A 183 2.28 -6.70 0.23
CA LEU A 183 2.52 -5.32 0.62
C LEU A 183 2.32 -5.07 2.13
N GLU A 184 1.37 -5.74 2.76
CA GLU A 184 1.20 -5.69 4.23
C GLU A 184 2.41 -6.26 4.97
N ARG A 185 2.92 -7.42 4.55
CA ARG A 185 4.09 -8.04 5.19
C ARG A 185 5.36 -7.23 5.00
N ILE A 186 5.60 -6.73 3.79
CA ILE A 186 6.83 -5.98 3.50
C ILE A 186 6.77 -4.54 4.04
N ALA A 187 5.59 -3.99 4.33
CA ALA A 187 5.47 -2.65 4.92
C ALA A 187 6.13 -2.55 6.30
N GLU A 188 6.07 -3.62 7.11
CA GLU A 188 6.75 -3.68 8.42
C GLU A 188 8.26 -3.55 8.26
N HIS A 189 8.84 -4.30 7.31
CA HIS A 189 10.28 -4.23 7.00
C HIS A 189 10.68 -2.90 6.33
N ALA A 190 9.82 -2.38 5.46
CA ALA A 190 10.07 -1.13 4.75
C ALA A 190 10.06 0.08 5.69
N ALA A 191 9.32 0.03 6.80
CA ALA A 191 9.34 1.08 7.83
C ALA A 191 10.70 1.21 8.53
N GLU A 192 11.54 0.16 8.49
CA GLU A 192 12.91 0.19 9.03
C GLU A 192 13.89 0.88 8.08
N TRP A 193 13.48 1.15 6.83
CA TRP A 193 14.34 1.79 5.84
C TRP A 193 14.47 3.27 6.17
N GLN A 194 15.57 3.63 6.82
CA GLN A 194 15.93 5.04 6.95
C GLN A 194 16.25 5.62 5.56
N VAL A 195 15.91 6.89 5.33
CA VAL A 195 16.28 7.62 4.12
C VAL A 195 17.80 7.55 3.97
N GLN A 196 18.26 6.75 3.02
CA GLN A 196 19.67 6.57 2.71
C GLN A 196 19.96 7.29 1.40
N GLN A 197 20.84 8.27 1.47
CA GLN A 197 21.49 8.86 0.30
C GLN A 197 22.98 8.55 0.41
N ASP A 198 23.45 7.57 -0.34
CA ASP A 198 24.89 7.42 -0.54
C ASP A 198 25.38 8.59 -1.41
N GLY A 199 26.19 9.48 -0.83
CA GLY A 199 26.83 10.60 -1.53
C GLY A 199 28.00 10.19 -2.43
N ILE A 200 28.15 8.89 -2.73
CA ILE A 200 29.29 8.33 -3.47
C ILE A 200 28.77 7.84 -4.82
N THR A 201 29.17 8.52 -5.89
CA THR A 201 28.93 8.09 -7.27
C THR A 201 30.20 7.45 -7.81
N ASP A 202 30.29 6.11 -7.73
CA ASP A 202 31.22 5.34 -8.55
C ASP A 202 30.42 4.74 -9.71
N ASP A 203 30.75 5.18 -10.94
CA ASP A 203 30.05 4.79 -12.17
C ASP A 203 30.13 3.28 -12.49
N PHE A 204 30.98 2.54 -11.79
CA PHE A 204 31.18 1.09 -12.00
C PHE A 204 30.52 0.21 -10.95
N LEU A 205 29.99 0.78 -9.86
CA LEU A 205 29.31 0.04 -8.82
C LEU A 205 27.80 -0.04 -9.11
N PRO A 206 27.14 -1.18 -8.81
CA PRO A 206 25.71 -1.27 -8.95
C PRO A 206 25.02 -0.30 -7.98
N ARG A 207 23.99 0.39 -8.46
CA ARG A 207 23.21 1.37 -7.71
C ARG A 207 21.75 0.95 -7.67
N VAL A 208 21.16 0.94 -6.49
CA VAL A 208 19.74 0.68 -6.28
C VAL A 208 19.04 1.95 -5.86
N GLU A 209 18.06 2.36 -6.64
CA GLU A 209 17.11 3.41 -6.29
C GLU A 209 15.81 2.76 -5.82
N TRP A 210 15.18 3.34 -4.81
CA TRP A 210 13.93 2.83 -4.28
C TRP A 210 12.94 3.93 -3.95
N THR A 211 11.66 3.59 -4.08
CA THR A 211 10.53 4.47 -3.78
C THR A 211 9.41 3.64 -3.18
N LEU A 212 8.92 4.09 -2.04
CA LEU A 212 7.77 3.55 -1.34
C LEU A 212 6.69 4.64 -1.34
N SER A 213 5.57 4.40 -2.02
CA SER A 213 4.45 5.34 -2.03
C SER A 213 3.36 4.85 -1.08
N TRP A 214 2.93 5.75 -0.19
CA TRP A 214 1.95 5.46 0.85
C TRP A 214 0.61 6.09 0.53
N ARG A 215 -0.46 5.49 1.05
CA ARG A 215 -1.84 5.93 0.83
C ARG A 215 -2.15 7.33 1.34
N ASP A 216 -1.47 7.75 2.40
CA ASP A 216 -1.60 9.09 2.96
C ASP A 216 -1.01 10.19 2.05
N GLY A 217 -0.32 9.80 0.97
CA GLY A 217 0.33 10.68 0.01
C GLY A 217 1.81 10.93 0.31
N SER A 218 2.34 10.39 1.41
CA SER A 218 3.77 10.42 1.69
C SER A 218 4.53 9.46 0.77
N GLU A 219 5.80 9.78 0.53
CA GLU A 219 6.73 8.92 -0.21
C GLU A 219 8.06 8.84 0.53
N ASP A 220 8.55 7.61 0.73
CA ASP A 220 9.91 7.38 1.20
C ASP A 220 10.76 6.99 -0.01
N THR A 221 11.90 7.65 -0.18
CA THR A 221 12.82 7.38 -1.27
C THR A 221 14.25 7.28 -0.76
N GLY A 222 15.06 6.55 -1.51
CA GLY A 222 16.48 6.48 -1.22
C GLY A 222 17.27 5.85 -2.35
N CYS A 223 18.57 5.87 -2.15
CA CYS A 223 19.53 5.35 -3.10
C CYS A 223 20.70 4.74 -2.34
N TYR A 224 21.09 3.53 -2.76
CA TYR A 224 22.20 2.79 -2.17
C TYR A 224 23.15 2.28 -3.25
N VAL A 225 24.45 2.30 -2.97
CA VAL A 225 25.46 1.70 -3.85
C VAL A 225 25.88 0.34 -3.28
N LEU A 226 25.69 -0.72 -4.07
CA LEU A 226 26.04 -2.08 -3.68
C LEU A 226 27.55 -2.27 -3.68
N ARG A 227 28.12 -2.47 -2.48
CA ARG A 227 29.52 -2.82 -2.29
C ARG A 227 29.66 -4.34 -2.14
N GLY A 228 29.83 -5.03 -3.27
CA GLY A 228 29.87 -6.49 -3.33
C GLY A 228 28.52 -7.11 -3.71
N GLU A 229 28.26 -8.34 -3.27
CA GLU A 229 27.02 -9.08 -3.60
C GLU A 229 25.94 -8.97 -2.53
N ALA A 230 26.23 -8.36 -1.37
CA ALA A 230 25.29 -8.31 -0.26
C ALA A 230 24.43 -7.03 -0.31
N MET A 231 23.10 -7.22 -0.32
CA MET A 231 22.13 -6.17 -0.04
C MET A 231 22.28 -5.68 1.42
N PRO A 232 21.81 -4.46 1.74
CA PRO A 232 21.74 -4.00 3.13
C PRO A 232 20.99 -5.01 4.01
N GLU A 233 21.43 -5.20 5.26
CA GLU A 233 20.85 -6.21 6.15
C GLU A 233 19.34 -6.00 6.37
N GLY A 234 18.90 -4.74 6.52
CA GLY A 234 17.48 -4.37 6.64
C GLY A 234 16.63 -4.66 5.39
N TRP A 235 17.24 -4.97 4.24
CA TRP A 235 16.53 -5.33 3.02
C TRP A 235 16.31 -6.85 2.89
N LYS A 236 17.05 -7.65 3.65
CA LYS A 236 17.05 -9.10 3.49
C LYS A 236 15.66 -9.71 3.66
N ASN A 237 14.98 -9.39 4.75
CA ASN A 237 13.63 -9.90 5.04
C ASN A 237 12.60 -9.40 4.00
N PHE A 238 12.74 -8.14 3.60
CA PHE A 238 11.92 -7.54 2.55
C PHE A 238 12.05 -8.28 1.21
N MET A 239 13.28 -8.53 0.77
CA MET A 239 13.55 -9.24 -0.50
C MET A 239 13.17 -10.72 -0.41
N GLU A 240 13.31 -11.36 0.76
CA GLU A 240 12.92 -12.75 0.98
C GLU A 240 11.40 -12.95 0.80
N GLU A 241 10.57 -12.06 1.34
CA GLU A 241 9.11 -12.11 1.17
C GLU A 241 8.70 -11.97 -0.31
N ILE A 242 9.41 -11.12 -1.07
CA ILE A 242 9.21 -10.98 -2.52
C ILE A 242 9.69 -12.23 -3.26
N GLY A 243 10.83 -12.80 -2.87
CA GLY A 243 11.35 -14.06 -3.43
C GLY A 243 10.37 -15.21 -3.27
N LYS A 244 9.82 -15.39 -2.06
CA LYS A 244 8.76 -16.38 -1.77
C LYS A 244 7.54 -16.19 -2.65
N PHE A 245 7.14 -14.94 -2.90
CA PHE A 245 5.98 -14.63 -3.75
C PHE A 245 6.23 -14.93 -5.23
N THR A 246 7.42 -14.60 -5.73
CA THR A 246 7.78 -14.72 -7.15
C THR A 246 8.27 -16.11 -7.54
N GLY A 247 8.43 -17.03 -6.58
CA GLY A 247 9.04 -18.34 -6.83
C GLY A 247 10.54 -18.24 -7.08
N ASN A 248 11.20 -17.25 -6.46
CA ASN A 248 12.62 -16.93 -6.61
C ASN A 248 13.03 -16.61 -8.06
N VAL A 249 12.31 -15.67 -8.69
CA VAL A 249 12.78 -15.05 -9.93
C VAL A 249 14.20 -14.57 -9.70
N ARG A 250 15.13 -15.04 -10.53
CA ARG A 250 16.55 -14.70 -10.37
C ARG A 250 16.77 -13.30 -10.90
N GLY A 251 17.55 -12.50 -10.18
CA GLY A 251 18.11 -11.24 -10.66
C GLY A 251 19.11 -10.64 -9.69
N ARG A 252 19.85 -9.64 -10.14
CA ARG A 252 20.87 -8.98 -9.30
C ARG A 252 20.24 -8.11 -8.21
N ILE A 253 18.96 -7.76 -8.37
CA ILE A 253 18.18 -7.09 -7.33
C ILE A 253 17.75 -8.03 -6.19
N PHE A 254 17.78 -9.37 -6.40
CA PHE A 254 17.33 -10.40 -5.46
C PHE A 254 18.48 -11.05 -4.69
#